data_AF-A0A528B2Z3-F1
#
_entry.id   AF-A0A528B2Z3-F1
#
_cell.length_a   1.000
_cell.length_b   1.000
_cell.length_c   1.000
_cell.angle_alpha   90.00
_cell.angle_beta   90.00
_cell.angle_gamma   90.00
#
_symmetry.space_group_name_H-M   'P 1'
#
loop_
_entity.id
_entity.type
_entity.pdbx_description
1 polymer ?
#
loop_
_entity_poly.entity_id
_entity_poly.type
_entity_poly.pdbx_seq_one_letter_code
_entity_poly.pdbx_strand_id
1 'polypeptide(L)' 'SLTESFAMWPGSSVSGIYLSHPESYYFGVAKVERDQVEDYARRKAMPLAEVERWLGPVLNYVPAQGLDAAA' A
#
# COMPACT_ATOMS: atom_id res chain seq x y z
N SER A 1 4.33 9.11 18.02
CA SER A 1 5.41 8.72 17.07
C SER A 1 4.89 7.61 16.16
N LEU A 2 5.64 7.30 15.10
CA LEU A 2 5.36 6.15 14.24
C LEU A 2 6.42 5.08 14.49
N THR A 3 6.00 3.82 14.51
CA THR A 3 6.91 2.66 14.49
C THR A 3 7.49 2.48 13.08
N GLU A 4 8.46 1.59 12.91
CA GLU A 4 9.00 1.20 11.59
C GLU A 4 7.93 0.62 10.66
N SER A 5 6.87 0.03 11.23
CA SER A 5 5.70 -0.48 10.51
C SER A 5 4.58 0.54 10.31
N PHE A 6 4.82 1.82 10.63
CA PHE A 6 3.85 2.92 10.56
C PHE A 6 2.63 2.80 11.49
N ALA A 7 2.69 1.94 12.51
CA ALA A 7 1.72 1.98 13.60
C ALA A 7 1.93 3.25 14.44
N MET A 8 0.85 3.83 14.96
CA MET A 8 0.92 5.01 15.83
C MET A 8 1.17 4.62 17.28
N TRP A 9 1.97 5.43 17.98
CA TRP A 9 2.15 5.39 19.42
C TRP A 9 1.91 6.77 20.04
N PRO A 10 1.07 6.91 21.08
CA PRO A 10 0.32 5.87 21.81
C PRO A 10 -0.79 5.22 20.96
N GLY A 11 -1.29 4.05 21.38
CA GLY A 11 -2.31 3.31 20.64
C GLY A 11 -3.64 4.07 20.46
N SER A 12 -3.96 4.97 21.40
CA SER A 12 -5.11 5.88 21.32
C SER A 12 -4.81 7.10 20.43
N SER A 13 -4.43 6.86 19.18
CA SER A 13 -4.14 7.89 18.19
C SER A 13 -4.98 7.71 16.93
N VAL A 14 -5.31 8.82 16.28
CA VAL A 14 -6.00 8.86 14.97
C VAL A 14 -5.27 9.86 14.07
N SER A 15 -5.07 9.51 12.79
CA SER A 15 -4.54 10.41 11.76
C SER A 15 -5.23 10.16 10.42
N GLY A 16 -5.19 11.13 9.51
CA GLY A 16 -5.86 11.05 8.21
C GLY A 16 -5.68 12.32 7.38
N ILE A 17 -6.37 12.38 6.25
CA ILE A 17 -6.37 13.51 5.30
C ILE A 17 -7.77 14.13 5.27
N TYR A 18 -7.87 15.46 5.24
CA TYR A 18 -9.13 16.17 5.04
C TYR A 18 -9.35 16.48 3.55
N LEU A 19 -10.51 16.10 3.01
CA LEU A 19 -10.95 16.39 1.64
C LEU A 19 -12.26 17.19 1.70
N SER A 20 -12.38 18.27 0.92
CA SER A 20 -13.54 19.19 0.96
C SER A 20 -14.46 19.11 -0.26
N HIS A 21 -14.14 18.27 -1.25
CA HIS A 21 -14.96 18.14 -2.45
C HIS A 21 -16.34 17.55 -2.08
N PRO A 22 -17.46 18.13 -2.54
CA PRO A 22 -18.80 17.70 -2.15
C PRO A 22 -19.13 16.27 -2.57
N GLU A 23 -18.47 15.78 -3.63
CA GLU A 23 -18.62 14.40 -4.12
C GLU A 23 -17.56 13.45 -3.54
N SER A 24 -16.78 13.87 -2.53
CA SER A 24 -15.83 12.97 -1.88
C SER A 24 -16.54 11.94 -1.00
N TYR A 25 -16.16 10.68 -1.12
CA TYR A 25 -16.69 9.58 -0.30
C TYR A 25 -15.63 8.48 -0.14
N TYR A 26 -15.82 7.59 0.83
CA TYR A 26 -14.95 6.43 1.02
C TYR A 26 -15.25 5.34 -0.01
N PHE A 27 -14.21 4.82 -0.65
CA PHE A 27 -14.31 3.66 -1.55
C PHE A 27 -13.10 2.75 -1.36
N GLY A 28 -13.27 1.47 -1.69
CA GLY A 28 -12.16 0.50 -1.71
C GLY A 28 -11.37 0.60 -3.01
N VAL A 29 -10.04 0.56 -2.93
CA VAL A 29 -9.16 0.61 -4.12
C VAL A 29 -9.26 -0.65 -4.99
N ALA A 30 -9.74 -1.77 -4.42
CA ALA A 30 -9.80 -3.09 -5.05
C ALA A 30 -8.42 -3.65 -5.43
N LYS A 31 -8.42 -4.70 -6.25
CA LYS A 31 -7.22 -5.40 -6.70
C LYS A 31 -6.44 -4.54 -7.70
N VAL A 32 -5.12 -4.49 -7.56
CA VAL A 32 -4.21 -3.72 -8.43
C VAL A 32 -3.29 -4.62 -9.24
N GLU A 33 -3.07 -4.24 -10.49
CA GLU A 33 -2.22 -4.95 -11.45
C GLU A 33 -0.76 -4.52 -11.35
N ARG A 34 0.13 -5.33 -11.92
CA ARG A 34 1.59 -5.14 -11.83
C ARG A 34 2.07 -3.81 -12.39
N ASP A 35 1.51 -3.37 -13.52
CA ASP A 35 1.86 -2.10 -14.16
C ASP A 35 1.60 -0.89 -13.26
N GLN A 36 0.48 -0.90 -12.52
CA GLN A 36 0.15 0.13 -11.54
C GLN A 36 1.10 0.13 -10.35
N VAL A 37 1.52 -1.05 -9.89
CA VAL A 37 2.50 -1.19 -8.80
C VAL A 37 3.87 -0.68 -9.22
N GLU A 38 4.32 -0.99 -10.44
CA GLU A 38 5.58 -0.50 -11.02
C GLU A 38 5.57 1.04 -11.18
N ASP A 39 4.46 1.61 -11.65
CA ASP A 39 4.30 3.07 -11.72
C ASP A 39 4.30 3.71 -10.33
N TYR A 40 3.63 3.10 -9.35
CA TYR A 40 3.64 3.61 -7.97
C TYR A 40 5.03 3.56 -7.33
N ALA A 41 5.76 2.46 -7.54
CA ALA A 41 7.15 2.31 -7.10
C ALA A 41 8.05 3.42 -7.67
N ARG A 42 7.91 3.72 -8.97
CA ARG A 42 8.61 4.84 -9.60
C ARG A 42 8.24 6.18 -8.98
N ARG A 43 6.94 6.48 -8.79
CA ARG A 43 6.47 7.75 -8.19
C ARG A 43 6.93 7.93 -6.75
N LYS A 44 7.06 6.84 -6.00
CA LYS A 44 7.54 6.84 -4.61
C LYS A 44 9.06 6.75 -4.49
N ALA A 45 9.79 6.54 -5.60
CA ALA A 45 11.21 6.21 -5.60
C ALA A 45 11.55 5.04 -4.66
N MET A 46 10.70 4.01 -4.67
CA MET A 46 10.79 2.85 -3.79
C MET A 46 11.09 1.59 -4.62
N PRO A 47 11.90 0.63 -4.14
CA PRO A 47 12.07 -0.66 -4.81
C PRO A 47 10.74 -1.38 -4.99
N LEU A 48 10.53 -2.03 -6.15
CA LEU A 48 9.29 -2.74 -6.46
C LEU A 48 8.90 -3.76 -5.37
N ALA A 49 9.87 -4.55 -4.89
CA ALA A 49 9.66 -5.52 -3.83
C ALA A 49 9.14 -4.91 -2.51
N GLU A 50 9.57 -3.69 -2.18
CA GLU A 50 9.09 -3.02 -0.98
C GLU A 50 7.64 -2.53 -1.16
N VAL A 51 7.29 -2.04 -2.35
CA VAL A 51 5.91 -1.69 -2.67
C VAL A 51 5.01 -2.93 -2.66
N GLU A 52 5.44 -4.04 -3.27
CA GLU A 52 4.72 -5.31 -3.25
C GLU A 52 4.49 -5.79 -1.80
N ARG A 53 5.47 -5.62 -0.90
CA ARG A 53 5.30 -5.91 0.53
C ARG A 53 4.21 -5.05 1.18
N TRP A 54 4.18 -3.75 0.91
CA TRP A 54 3.18 -2.84 1.47
C TRP A 54 1.78 -3.04 0.89
N LEU A 55 1.68 -3.36 -0.41
CA LEU A 55 0.42 -3.55 -1.13
C LEU A 55 -0.07 -5.01 -1.16
N GLY A 56 0.64 -5.94 -0.52
CA GLY A 56 0.36 -7.38 -0.54
C GLY A 56 -1.13 -7.78 -0.48
N PRO A 57 -1.95 -7.22 0.43
CA PRO A 57 -3.37 -7.55 0.52
C PRO A 57 -4.20 -7.27 -0.76
N VAL A 58 -3.77 -6.29 -1.56
CA VAL A 58 -4.51 -5.80 -2.74
C VAL A 58 -3.86 -6.16 -4.07
N LEU A 59 -2.75 -6.90 -4.10
CA LEU A 59 -2.16 -7.36 -5.37
C LEU A 59 -3.10 -8.36 -6.09
N ASN A 60 -3.20 -8.22 -7.42
CA ASN A 60 -3.91 -9.17 -8.30
C ASN A 60 -2.98 -10.18 -9.01
N TYR A 61 -1.73 -10.25 -8.57
CA TYR A 61 -0.72 -11.15 -9.12
C TYR A 61 0.16 -11.66 -7.97
N VAL A 62 0.94 -12.71 -8.24
CA VAL A 62 1.90 -13.25 -7.28
C VAL A 62 3.27 -12.59 -7.54
N PRO A 63 3.83 -11.84 -6.58
CA PRO A 63 5.20 -11.32 -6.68
C PRO A 63 6.21 -12.45 -6.85
N ALA A 64 7.34 -12.17 -7.50
CA ALA A 64 8.38 -13.18 -7.72
C ALA A 64 8.87 -13.83 -6.40
N GLN A 65 8.99 -13.05 -5.33
CA GLN A 65 9.35 -13.54 -3.99
C GLN A 65 8.30 -14.49 -3.39
N GLY A 66 7.03 -14.33 -3.78
CA GLY A 66 5.94 -15.23 -3.36
C GLY A 66 5.98 -16.58 -4.06
N LEU A 67 6.61 -16.67 -5.24
CA LEU A 67 6.81 -17.94 -5.95
C LEU A 67 7.86 -18.81 -5.23
N ASP A 68 8.94 -18.21 -4.74
CA ASP A 68 10.00 -18.91 -4.00
C ASP A 68 9.54 -19.41 -2.61
N ALA A 69 8.57 -18.74 -1.99
CA ALA A 69 8.01 -19.14 -0.70
C ALA A 69 6.91 -20.22 -0.80
N ALA A 70 6.38 -20.45 -2.00
CA ALA A 70 5.33 -21.43 -2.28
C ALA A 70 5.86 -22.74 -2.90
N ALA A 71 7.16 -22.79 -3.23
CA ALA A 71 7.89 -23.98 -3.67
C ALA A 71 8.57 -24.70 -2.49
#